data_AF-A0A816RJB5-F1
#
_entry.id   AF-A0A816RJB5-F1
#
_cell.length_a   1.000
_cell.length_b   1.000
_cell.length_c   1.000
_cell.angle_alpha   90.00
_cell.angle_beta   90.00
_cell.angle_gamma   90.00
#
_symmetry.space_group_name_H-M   'P 1'
#
loop_
_entity.id
_entity.type
_entity.pdbx_description
1 polymer ?
#
loop_
_entity_poly.entity_id
_entity_poly.type
_entity_poly.pdbx_seq_one_letter_code
_entity_poly.pdbx_strand_id
1 'polypeptide(L)'
;MSSSDTDETPTISFLISNKKKRLLVIDGYIYQQNKSTAKVSYWLCEIKLCNAGVHLNSDDQFRKYTGNPHTHMPVPERLEIRKMLTNIKSRVDREAKAIGQIYHEELLKANLFSKLLLSIINSFEIFDFFISIQSTANSTSNETSQHKIEFIQQTIKSNENNCKYIFFHVAFYFFVTFFF
;
A
#
# COMPACT_ATOMS: atom_id res chain seq x y z
N MET A 1 -3.04 41.23 -3.35
CA MET A 1 -2.92 39.82 -2.94
C MET A 1 -3.32 38.97 -4.12
N SER A 2 -2.35 38.41 -4.83
CA SER A 2 -2.57 37.50 -5.95
C SER A 2 -2.20 36.12 -5.46
N SER A 3 -3.20 35.33 -5.06
CA SER A 3 -3.01 33.93 -4.66
C SER A 3 -2.63 33.10 -5.89
N SER A 4 -1.49 32.44 -5.79
CA SER A 4 -0.95 31.46 -6.71
C SER A 4 -1.77 30.18 -6.65
N ASP A 5 -2.67 29.99 -7.61
CA ASP A 5 -3.32 28.70 -7.84
C ASP A 5 -2.39 27.84 -8.70
N THR A 6 -1.73 26.87 -8.07
CA THR A 6 -1.10 25.77 -8.79
C THR A 6 -2.21 24.95 -9.45
N ASP A 7 -2.23 24.92 -10.79
CA ASP A 7 -3.13 24.14 -11.64
C ASP A 7 -2.84 22.64 -11.50
N GLU A 8 -3.13 22.09 -10.32
CA GLU A 8 -3.05 20.65 -10.10
C GLU A 8 -4.33 20.00 -10.61
N THR A 9 -4.28 19.52 -11.85
CA THR A 9 -5.35 18.70 -12.40
C THR A 9 -5.49 17.41 -11.57
N PRO A 10 -6.70 17.04 -11.14
CA PRO A 10 -6.88 15.89 -10.26
C PRO A 10 -6.59 14.59 -11.01
N THR A 11 -5.97 13.64 -10.31
CA THR A 11 -5.65 12.33 -10.90
C THR A 11 -6.92 11.52 -11.09
N ILE A 12 -7.24 11.21 -12.34
CA ILE A 12 -8.41 10.41 -12.72
C ILE A 12 -8.02 8.94 -12.90
N SER A 13 -8.78 8.04 -12.29
CA SER A 13 -8.71 6.62 -12.59
C SER A 13 -10.10 6.01 -12.74
N PHE A 14 -10.19 4.87 -13.43
CA PHE A 14 -11.44 4.19 -13.70
C PHE A 14 -11.44 2.77 -13.17
N LEU A 15 -12.59 2.36 -12.64
CA LEU A 15 -12.83 1.00 -12.13
C LEU A 15 -14.06 0.40 -12.80
N ILE A 16 -14.19 -0.93 -12.69
CA ILE A 16 -15.32 -1.67 -13.24
C ILE A 16 -16.12 -2.29 -12.10
N SER A 17 -17.40 -1.90 -12.01
CA SER A 17 -18.33 -2.47 -11.03
C SER A 17 -18.65 -3.95 -11.33
N ASN A 18 -19.32 -4.64 -10.39
CA ASN A 18 -19.80 -6.02 -10.61
C ASN A 18 -20.77 -6.13 -11.79
N LYS A 19 -21.52 -5.06 -12.07
CA LYS A 19 -22.48 -5.00 -13.20
C LYS A 19 -21.82 -4.54 -14.51
N LYS A 20 -20.49 -4.64 -14.62
CA LYS A 20 -19.70 -4.15 -15.76
C LYS A 20 -19.89 -2.66 -16.10
N LYS A 21 -20.44 -1.86 -15.17
CA LYS A 21 -20.54 -0.40 -15.32
C LYS A 21 -19.23 0.26 -14.91
N ARG A 22 -18.85 1.32 -15.64
CA ARG A 22 -17.68 2.16 -15.37
C ARG A 22 -17.91 3.02 -14.12
N LEU A 23 -16.89 3.10 -13.28
CA LEU A 23 -16.83 3.95 -12.09
C LEU A 23 -15.65 4.89 -12.24
N LEU A 24 -15.83 6.15 -11.85
CA LEU A 24 -14.79 7.17 -11.84
C LEU A 24 -14.23 7.29 -10.42
N VAL A 25 -12.92 7.40 -10.30
CA VAL A 25 -12.23 7.61 -9.02
C VAL A 25 -11.39 8.87 -9.11
N ILE A 26 -11.65 9.82 -8.20
CA ILE A 26 -10.93 11.08 -8.06
C ILE A 26 -10.78 11.34 -6.56
N ASP A 27 -9.57 11.65 -6.10
CA ASP A 27 -9.25 12.03 -4.71
C ASP A 27 -9.78 11.03 -3.65
N GLY A 28 -9.77 9.73 -3.98
CA GLY A 28 -10.27 8.68 -3.09
C GLY A 28 -11.80 8.52 -3.07
N TYR A 29 -12.54 9.38 -3.78
CA TYR A 29 -13.99 9.30 -3.94
C TYR A 29 -14.37 8.50 -5.19
N ILE A 30 -15.49 7.78 -5.10
CA ILE A 30 -16.00 6.96 -6.21
C ILE A 30 -17.30 7.57 -6.73
N TYR A 31 -17.34 7.79 -8.04
CA TYR A 31 -18.48 8.35 -8.74
C TYR A 31 -19.08 7.34 -9.73
N GLN A 32 -20.40 7.36 -9.85
CA GLN A 32 -21.17 6.60 -10.83
C GLN A 32 -21.59 7.52 -11.98
N GLN A 33 -21.55 7.01 -13.20
CA GLN A 33 -22.01 7.75 -14.36
C GLN A 33 -23.53 7.91 -14.28
N ASN A 34 -24.01 9.14 -14.26
CA ASN A 34 -25.44 9.45 -14.24
C ASN A 34 -25.97 9.57 -15.68
N LYS A 35 -25.30 10.40 -16.50
CA LYS A 35 -25.65 10.61 -17.90
C LYS A 35 -24.41 10.90 -18.74
N SER A 36 -24.49 10.61 -20.02
CA SER A 36 -23.45 10.93 -21.00
C SER A 36 -24.04 11.68 -22.17
N THR A 37 -23.30 12.65 -22.69
CA THR A 37 -23.61 13.39 -23.92
C THR A 37 -22.35 13.38 -24.79
N ALA A 38 -22.48 13.63 -26.09
CA ALA A 38 -21.35 13.60 -27.04
C ALA A 38 -20.11 14.42 -26.61
N LYS A 39 -20.31 15.47 -25.79
CA LYS A 39 -19.22 16.37 -25.33
C LYS A 39 -18.83 16.19 -23.87
N VAL A 40 -19.73 15.63 -23.03
CA VAL A 40 -19.57 15.68 -21.57
C VAL A 40 -20.19 14.45 -20.93
N SER A 41 -19.46 13.83 -20.02
CA SER A 41 -19.97 12.80 -19.12
C SER A 41 -20.21 13.36 -17.72
N TYR A 42 -21.37 13.06 -17.15
CA TYR A 42 -21.80 13.54 -15.85
C TYR A 42 -21.74 12.41 -14.83
N TRP A 43 -20.99 12.64 -13.75
CA TRP A 43 -20.72 11.65 -12.72
C TRP A 43 -21.21 12.19 -11.37
N LEU A 44 -21.82 11.33 -10.56
CA LEU A 44 -22.30 11.65 -9.22
C LEU A 44 -21.66 10.73 -8.20
N CYS A 45 -21.46 11.20 -6.98
CA CYS A 45 -20.96 10.38 -5.89
C CYS A 45 -21.82 9.11 -5.74
N GLU A 46 -21.17 7.99 -5.49
CA GLU A 46 -21.88 6.73 -5.28
C GLU A 46 -22.75 6.71 -4.01
N ILE A 47 -22.42 7.53 -3.01
CA ILE A 47 -23.17 7.58 -1.76
C ILE A 47 -24.49 8.34 -1.98
N LYS A 48 -25.63 7.68 -1.72
CA LYS A 48 -26.98 8.20 -2.02
C LYS A 48 -27.30 9.57 -1.43
N LEU A 49 -26.72 9.92 -0.27
CA LEU A 49 -26.95 11.19 0.41
C LEU A 49 -25.91 12.26 0.05
N CYS A 50 -24.98 11.95 -0.86
CA CYS A 50 -23.96 12.86 -1.32
C CYS A 50 -24.30 13.36 -2.73
N ASN A 51 -24.46 14.68 -2.86
CA ASN A 51 -24.79 15.33 -4.13
C ASN A 51 -23.56 15.86 -4.88
N ALA A 52 -22.35 15.49 -4.45
CA ALA A 52 -21.12 15.85 -5.14
C ALA A 52 -21.09 15.17 -6.51
N GLY A 53 -20.65 15.92 -7.53
CA GLY A 53 -20.54 15.43 -8.88
C GLY A 53 -19.31 15.96 -9.60
N VAL A 54 -18.99 15.32 -10.73
CA VAL A 54 -17.86 15.67 -11.59
C VAL A 54 -18.30 15.59 -13.03
N HIS A 55 -17.83 16.55 -13.84
CA HIS A 55 -17.97 16.50 -15.29
C HIS A 55 -16.62 16.12 -15.90
N LEU A 56 -16.65 15.16 -16.83
CA LEU A 56 -15.52 14.85 -17.70
C LEU A 56 -15.84 15.28 -19.13
N ASN A 57 -14.81 15.62 -19.91
CA ASN A 57 -14.93 15.82 -21.35
C ASN A 57 -15.17 14.49 -22.09
N SER A 58 -15.38 14.55 -23.41
CA SER A 58 -15.45 13.36 -24.28
C SER A 58 -14.18 12.50 -24.19
N ASP A 59 -13.04 13.13 -23.93
CA ASP A 59 -11.72 12.47 -23.86
C ASP A 59 -11.38 12.01 -22.43
N ASP A 60 -12.39 11.87 -21.57
CA ASP A 60 -12.27 11.46 -20.16
C ASP A 60 -11.38 12.37 -19.28
N GLN A 61 -11.05 13.57 -19.75
CA GLN A 61 -10.31 14.57 -18.97
C GLN A 61 -11.20 15.29 -17.96
N PHE A 62 -10.63 15.63 -16.81
CA PHE A 62 -11.30 16.40 -15.76
C PHE A 62 -11.75 17.75 -16.32
N ARG A 63 -12.99 18.13 -16.06
CA ARG A 63 -13.50 19.45 -16.46
C ARG A 63 -13.80 20.34 -15.26
N LYS A 64 -14.64 19.85 -14.34
CA LYS A 64 -15.00 20.56 -13.10
C LYS A 64 -15.73 19.66 -12.12
N TYR A 65 -15.68 20.04 -10.84
CA TYR A 65 -16.62 19.59 -9.82
C TYR A 65 -17.98 20.30 -9.99
N THR A 66 -19.05 19.65 -9.56
CA THR A 66 -20.42 20.18 -9.56
C THR A 66 -21.17 19.71 -8.31
N GLY A 67 -22.25 20.40 -7.96
CA GLY A 67 -23.05 20.08 -6.76
C GLY A 67 -22.40 20.55 -5.46
N ASN A 68 -22.85 19.99 -4.34
CA ASN A 68 -22.33 20.33 -3.01
C ASN A 68 -21.04 19.55 -2.73
N PRO A 69 -20.15 20.05 -1.86
CA PRO A 69 -19.02 19.28 -1.35
C PRO A 69 -19.46 17.95 -0.74
N HIS A 70 -18.54 16.98 -0.71
CA HIS A 70 -18.83 15.68 -0.10
C HIS A 70 -19.22 15.83 1.37
N THR A 71 -20.30 15.16 1.76
CA THR A 71 -20.78 15.12 3.16
C THR A 71 -20.15 13.98 3.97
N HIS A 72 -19.13 13.33 3.40
CA HIS A 72 -18.46 12.18 3.99
C HIS A 72 -16.97 12.17 3.62
N MET A 73 -16.21 11.46 4.42
CA MET A 73 -14.80 11.19 4.14
C MET A 73 -14.64 10.15 3.03
N PRO A 74 -13.52 10.15 2.29
CA PRO A 74 -13.19 9.05 1.40
C PRO A 74 -12.98 7.78 2.23
N VAL A 75 -13.40 6.64 1.68
CA VAL A 75 -13.27 5.34 2.34
C VAL A 75 -12.23 4.52 1.57
N PRO A 76 -10.93 4.64 1.92
CA PRO A 76 -9.84 4.06 1.14
C PRO A 76 -9.93 2.54 1.05
N GLU A 77 -10.32 1.87 2.13
CA GLU A 77 -10.50 0.41 2.17
C GLU A 77 -11.45 -0.07 1.06
N ARG A 78 -12.60 0.60 0.88
CA ARG A 78 -13.58 0.27 -0.15
C ARG A 78 -13.02 0.47 -1.55
N LEU A 79 -12.17 1.48 -1.74
CA LEU A 79 -11.50 1.74 -3.01
C LEU A 79 -10.50 0.64 -3.34
N GLU A 80 -9.66 0.25 -2.38
CA GLU A 80 -8.65 -0.80 -2.58
C GLU A 80 -9.28 -2.16 -2.87
N ILE A 81 -10.34 -2.54 -2.13
CA ILE A 81 -11.10 -3.76 -2.42
C ILE A 81 -11.61 -3.74 -3.86
N ARG A 82 -12.12 -2.60 -4.34
CA ARG A 82 -12.62 -2.49 -5.72
C ARG A 82 -11.53 -2.49 -6.77
N LYS A 83 -10.38 -1.89 -6.50
CA LYS A 83 -9.19 -1.98 -7.37
C LYS A 83 -8.76 -3.43 -7.51
N MET A 84 -8.65 -4.16 -6.40
CA MET A 84 -8.32 -5.59 -6.38
C MET A 84 -9.33 -6.40 -7.19
N LEU A 85 -10.63 -6.23 -6.95
CA LEU A 85 -11.68 -6.94 -7.68
C LEU A 85 -11.69 -6.60 -9.18
N THR A 86 -11.41 -5.34 -9.54
CA THR A 86 -11.30 -4.92 -10.95
C THR A 86 -10.11 -5.60 -11.62
N ASN A 87 -8.97 -5.66 -10.94
CA ASN A 87 -7.78 -6.36 -11.43
C ASN A 87 -8.07 -7.85 -11.65
N ILE A 88 -8.64 -8.54 -10.65
CA ILE A 88 -8.99 -9.96 -10.75
C ILE A 88 -9.89 -10.22 -11.96
N LYS A 89 -10.95 -9.43 -12.15
CA LYS A 89 -11.84 -9.57 -13.32
C LYS A 89 -11.10 -9.35 -14.64
N SER A 90 -10.26 -8.32 -14.71
CA SER A 90 -9.47 -8.06 -15.92
C SER A 90 -8.51 -9.21 -16.24
N ARG A 91 -8.00 -9.91 -15.21
CA ARG A 91 -7.14 -11.08 -15.38
C ARG A 91 -7.92 -12.30 -15.86
N VAL A 92 -9.16 -12.51 -15.39
CA VAL A 92 -10.02 -13.59 -15.90
C VAL A 92 -10.21 -13.45 -17.40
N ASP A 93 -10.51 -12.24 -17.87
CA ASP A 93 -10.74 -11.97 -19.28
C ASP A 93 -9.46 -12.11 -20.13
N ARG A 94 -8.28 -11.73 -19.59
CA ARG A 94 -7.00 -11.77 -20.33
C ARG A 94 -6.27 -13.11 -20.31
N GLU A 95 -6.25 -13.77 -19.16
CA GLU A 95 -5.44 -14.99 -18.94
C GLU A 95 -6.23 -16.28 -19.20
N ALA A 96 -7.56 -16.18 -19.38
CA ALA A 96 -8.47 -17.32 -19.52
C ALA A 96 -8.34 -18.38 -18.41
N LYS A 97 -7.78 -18.00 -17.25
CA LYS A 97 -7.69 -18.84 -16.05
C LYS A 97 -9.01 -18.88 -15.31
N ALA A 98 -9.24 -19.97 -14.59
CA ALA A 98 -10.38 -20.04 -13.68
C ALA A 98 -10.23 -18.98 -12.59
N ILE A 99 -11.34 -18.31 -12.25
CA ILE A 99 -11.35 -17.22 -11.27
C ILE A 99 -10.77 -17.65 -9.92
N GLY A 100 -11.00 -18.89 -9.50
CA GLY A 100 -10.46 -19.45 -8.25
C GLY A 100 -8.93 -19.55 -8.25
N GLN A 101 -8.30 -19.84 -9.39
CA GLN A 101 -6.84 -19.86 -9.51
C GLN A 101 -6.25 -18.47 -9.34
N ILE A 102 -6.88 -17.46 -9.97
CA ILE A 102 -6.46 -16.06 -9.84
C ILE A 102 -6.59 -15.59 -8.38
N TYR A 103 -7.69 -15.92 -7.69
CA TYR A 103 -7.85 -15.60 -6.27
C TYR A 103 -6.76 -16.25 -5.42
N HIS A 104 -6.45 -17.52 -5.65
CA HIS A 104 -5.42 -18.22 -4.89
C HIS A 104 -4.05 -17.57 -5.07
N GLU A 105 -3.67 -17.23 -6.30
CA GLU A 105 -2.43 -16.50 -6.58
C GLU A 105 -2.37 -15.14 -5.87
N GLU A 106 -3.44 -14.36 -5.89
CA GLU A 106 -3.50 -13.05 -5.21
C GLU A 106 -3.40 -13.19 -3.68
N LEU A 107 -4.03 -14.21 -3.09
CA LEU A 107 -3.91 -14.51 -1.66
C LEU A 107 -2.47 -14.92 -1.28
N LEU A 108 -1.80 -15.72 -2.12
CA LEU A 108 -0.40 -16.10 -1.89
C LEU A 108 0.53 -14.89 -1.93
N LYS A 109 0.32 -13.96 -2.87
CA LYS A 109 1.09 -12.71 -2.94
C LYS A 109 0.91 -11.85 -1.69
N ALA A 110 -0.33 -11.68 -1.22
CA ALA A 110 -0.63 -10.92 -0.01
C ALA A 110 0.03 -11.53 1.24
N ASN A 111 -0.02 -12.86 1.37
CA ASN A 111 0.62 -13.59 2.46
C ASN A 111 2.16 -13.52 2.39
N LEU A 112 2.74 -13.54 1.19
CA LEU A 112 4.19 -13.40 1.03
C LEU A 112 4.63 -11.99 1.46
N PHE A 113 3.87 -10.97 1.07
CA PHE A 113 4.13 -9.59 1.44
C PHE A 113 4.03 -9.37 2.96
N SER A 114 3.02 -9.92 3.64
CA SER A 114 2.90 -9.80 5.10
C SER A 114 4.05 -10.47 5.84
N LYS A 115 4.48 -11.66 5.39
CA LYS A 115 5.66 -12.34 5.94
C LYS A 115 6.95 -11.54 5.74
N LEU A 116 7.12 -10.93 4.55
CA LEU A 116 8.27 -10.07 4.27
C LEU A 116 8.30 -8.85 5.20
N LEU A 117 7.16 -8.17 5.38
CA LEU A 117 7.07 -7.02 6.28
C LEU A 117 7.40 -7.40 7.72
N LEU A 118 6.86 -8.52 8.23
CA LEU A 118 7.19 -9.00 9.57
C LEU A 118 8.68 -9.33 9.71
N SER A 119 9.29 -9.92 8.68
CA SER A 119 10.74 -10.17 8.68
C SER A 119 11.55 -8.87 8.72
N ILE A 120 11.10 -7.82 8.03
CA ILE A 120 11.76 -6.52 8.04
C ILE A 120 11.62 -5.86 9.41
N ILE A 121 10.43 -5.84 9.99
CA ILE A 121 10.19 -5.26 11.32
C ILE A 121 11.05 -5.95 12.37
N ASN A 122 11.08 -7.29 12.37
CA ASN A 122 11.92 -8.06 13.29
C ASN A 122 13.42 -7.73 13.11
N SER A 123 13.87 -7.43 11.88
CA SER A 123 15.26 -7.05 11.64
C SER A 123 15.61 -5.65 12.18
N PHE A 124 14.66 -4.71 12.17
CA PHE A 124 14.82 -3.38 12.77
C PHE A 124 14.86 -3.45 14.29
N GLU A 125 13.98 -4.24 14.92
CA GLU A 125 14.00 -4.42 16.38
C GLU A 125 15.32 -5.06 16.86
N ILE A 126 15.85 -6.03 16.11
CA ILE A 126 17.17 -6.62 16.38
C ILE A 126 18.26 -5.54 16.24
N PHE A 127 18.18 -4.69 15.20
CA PHE A 127 19.16 -3.63 15.00
C PHE A 127 19.15 -2.60 16.14
N ASP A 128 17.98 -2.11 16.55
CA ASP A 128 17.84 -1.17 17.66
C ASP A 128 18.36 -1.75 18.98
N PHE A 129 18.14 -3.06 19.19
CA PHE A 129 18.71 -3.79 20.32
C PHE A 129 20.25 -3.84 20.28
N PHE A 130 20.85 -4.08 19.11
CA PHE A 130 22.31 -4.04 18.95
C PHE A 130 22.90 -2.64 19.21
N ILE A 131 22.25 -1.59 18.73
CA ILE A 131 22.66 -0.19 19.00
C ILE A 131 22.58 0.13 20.51
N SER A 132 21.53 -0.36 21.18
CA SER A 132 21.38 -0.24 22.64
C SER A 132 22.46 -1.01 23.42
N ILE A 133 22.89 -2.19 22.94
CA ILE A 133 24.00 -2.93 23.54
C ILE A 133 25.33 -2.18 23.37
N GLN A 134 25.60 -1.59 22.19
CA GLN A 134 26.82 -0.81 22.00
C GLN A 134 26.88 0.44 22.89
N SER A 135 25.75 1.10 23.14
CA SER A 135 25.71 2.28 24.03
C SER A 135 25.93 1.91 25.51
N THR A 136 25.44 0.74 25.93
CA THR A 136 25.61 0.24 27.32
C THR A 136 26.96 -0.43 27.56
N ALA A 137 27.56 -1.06 26.54
CA ALA A 137 28.91 -1.62 26.62
C ALA A 137 29.99 -0.54 26.82
N ASN A 138 29.73 0.70 26.38
CA ASN A 138 30.62 1.83 26.59
C ASN A 138 30.57 2.44 28.00
N SER A 139 29.72 1.92 28.92
CA SER A 139 29.50 2.55 30.23
C SER A 139 29.70 1.67 31.47
N THR A 140 29.91 0.34 31.38
CA THR A 140 30.15 -0.44 32.62
C THR A 140 31.03 -1.68 32.44
N SER A 141 32.09 -1.73 33.24
CA SER A 141 32.96 -2.86 33.48
C SER A 141 32.25 -4.03 34.19
N ASN A 142 32.44 -5.23 33.63
CA ASN A 142 32.64 -6.54 34.27
C ASN A 142 31.66 -6.99 35.38
N GLU A 143 30.68 -7.83 35.02
CA GLU A 143 30.42 -9.18 35.61
C GLU A 143 29.03 -9.72 35.20
N THR A 144 28.04 -8.86 34.92
CA THR A 144 26.69 -9.29 34.49
C THR A 144 26.57 -9.74 33.02
N SER A 145 27.67 -9.70 32.26
CA SER A 145 27.68 -9.93 30.81
C SER A 145 27.68 -11.42 30.42
N GLN A 146 28.20 -12.32 31.25
CA GLN A 146 28.31 -13.74 30.88
C GLN A 146 26.97 -14.47 30.84
N HIS A 147 26.09 -14.23 31.81
CA HIS A 147 24.77 -14.89 31.86
C HIS A 147 23.83 -14.44 30.73
N LYS A 148 24.01 -13.21 30.23
CA LYS A 148 23.26 -12.67 29.07
C LYS A 148 23.77 -13.23 27.74
N ILE A 149 25.07 -13.52 27.64
CA ILE A 149 25.69 -14.11 26.44
C ILE A 149 25.22 -15.56 26.23
N GLU A 150 25.04 -16.36 27.28
CA GLU A 150 24.54 -17.74 27.15
C GLU A 150 23.07 -17.79 26.64
N PHE A 151 22.22 -16.87 27.09
CA PHE A 151 20.84 -16.77 26.59
C PHE A 151 20.79 -16.39 25.10
N ILE A 152 21.72 -15.54 24.66
CA ILE A 152 21.89 -15.13 23.26
C ILE A 152 22.34 -16.31 22.39
N GLN A 153 23.31 -17.11 22.85
CA GLN A 153 23.76 -18.30 22.11
C GLN A 153 22.65 -19.34 21.91
N GLN A 154 21.73 -19.44 22.88
CA GLN A 154 20.57 -20.33 22.79
C GLN A 154 19.53 -19.86 21.77
N THR A 155 19.33 -18.54 21.65
CA THR A 155 18.37 -17.95 20.71
C THR A 155 18.90 -17.98 19.27
N ILE A 156 20.21 -17.79 19.07
CA ILE A 156 20.86 -17.87 17.75
C ILE A 156 20.78 -19.30 17.18
N LYS A 157 21.03 -20.33 17.99
CA LYS A 157 20.92 -21.74 17.57
C LYS A 157 19.52 -22.15 17.11
N SER A 158 18.47 -21.53 17.67
CA SER A 158 17.09 -21.78 17.27
C SER A 158 16.73 -21.20 15.90
N ASN A 159 17.55 -20.28 15.36
CA ASN A 159 17.20 -19.46 14.19
C ASN A 159 18.11 -19.72 12.96
N GLU A 160 19.04 -20.66 13.04
CA GLU A 160 20.02 -20.99 11.99
C GLU A 160 19.39 -21.45 10.67
N ASN A 161 18.15 -21.96 10.69
CA ASN A 161 17.48 -22.41 9.47
C ASN A 161 16.88 -21.28 8.62
N ASN A 162 16.69 -20.07 9.18
CA ASN A 162 16.11 -18.91 8.49
C ASN A 162 17.13 -17.79 8.18
N CYS A 163 18.35 -17.85 8.71
CA CYS A 163 19.26 -16.68 8.72
C CYS A 163 20.27 -16.58 7.57
N LYS A 164 20.35 -17.53 6.63
CA LYS A 164 21.37 -17.46 5.55
C LYS A 164 21.21 -16.24 4.63
N TYR A 165 19.98 -15.74 4.45
CA TYR A 165 19.70 -14.55 3.62
C TYR A 165 19.85 -13.22 4.38
N ILE A 166 19.56 -13.19 5.68
CA ILE A 166 19.60 -11.98 6.50
C ILE A 166 21.05 -11.58 6.82
N PHE A 167 21.92 -12.57 7.03
CA PHE A 167 23.34 -12.34 7.31
C PHE A 167 24.07 -11.61 6.17
N PHE A 168 23.70 -11.89 4.92
CA PHE A 168 24.28 -11.23 3.74
C PHE A 168 23.87 -9.75 3.63
N HIS A 169 22.63 -9.40 3.97
CA HIS A 169 22.14 -8.02 3.87
C HIS A 169 22.66 -7.13 5.01
N VAL A 170 22.76 -7.68 6.22
CA VAL A 170 23.31 -6.95 7.38
C VAL A 170 24.82 -6.77 7.24
N ALA A 171 25.55 -7.78 6.75
CA ALA A 171 26.99 -7.66 6.47
C ALA A 171 27.30 -6.63 5.37
N PHE A 172 26.46 -6.54 4.32
CA PHE A 172 26.62 -5.54 3.27
C PHE A 172 26.43 -4.10 3.78
N TYR A 173 25.41 -3.87 4.61
CA TYR A 173 25.18 -2.55 5.22
C TYR A 173 26.29 -2.17 6.21
N PHE A 174 26.81 -3.13 6.98
CA PHE A 174 27.94 -2.90 7.89
C PHE A 174 29.23 -2.59 7.13
N PHE A 175 29.46 -3.20 5.96
CA PHE A 175 30.65 -2.91 5.15
C PHE A 175 30.59 -1.55 4.46
N VAL A 176 29.40 -1.10 4.02
CA VAL A 176 29.23 0.19 3.33
C VAL A 176 29.27 1.38 4.28
N THR A 177 28.87 1.20 5.54
CA THR A 177 28.80 2.30 6.53
C THR A 177 30.07 2.49 7.37
N PHE A 178 30.99 1.51 7.37
CA PHE A 178 32.21 1.56 8.19
C PHE A 178 33.52 1.62 7.39
N PHE A 179 33.50 1.41 6.07
CA PHE A 179 34.71 1.37 5.23
C PHE A 179 34.76 2.41 4.08
N PHE A 180 33.82 3.36 4.06
CA PHE A 180 33.87 4.59 3.23
C PHE A 180 33.51 5.79 4.10
#